data_AF-A0A813HJY9-F1
#
_entry.id   AF-A0A813HJY9-F1
#
_cell.length_a   1.000
_cell.length_b   1.000
_cell.length_c   1.000
_cell.angle_alpha   90.00
_cell.angle_beta   90.00
_cell.angle_gamma   90.00
#
_symmetry.space_group_name_H-M   'P 1'
#
loop_
_entity.id
_entity.type
_entity.pdbx_description
1 polymer ?
#
loop_
_entity_poly.entity_id
_entity_poly.type
_entity_poly.pdbx_seq_one_letter_code
_entity_poly.pdbx_strand_id
1 'polypeptide(L)'
;MADAAPSPTDSGAPKPENQAKWLTISDNNMMMARNLTRDMLTVVRNNEIVEAASKDATADAANREKEIAKSKVYAQAKAHEAVISVSFKCIQDIEDAILQTEDSLTKLTHERYKGFATLQVCERRQELREKRPASESFRDVLSDALASEKQILDNMRKDLFDMEEQGKKVIEEMLAKRAVLSHDTGARRLVIAHDISSLKPNLAPAAPGSESPKAHHAAPAAGNAADSADLDATTAHAEKPPQSAEEKKKAQQESKEMIELLERCAQHRHKTFDLCFKAKQACPAGRGVAFA
;
A
#
# COMPACT_ATOMS: atom_id res chain seq x y z
N MET A 1 14.91 -16.95 82.14
CA MET A 1 14.11 -16.25 83.16
C MET A 1 12.86 -15.75 82.47
N ALA A 2 11.75 -16.46 82.66
CA ALA A 2 10.42 -16.07 82.20
C ALA A 2 9.55 -16.03 83.46
N ASP A 3 9.04 -14.85 83.78
CA ASP A 3 8.19 -14.60 84.95
C ASP A 3 6.89 -15.41 84.84
N ALA A 4 6.65 -16.24 85.85
CA ALA A 4 5.41 -16.95 86.04
C ALA A 4 4.33 -15.95 86.48
N ALA A 5 3.35 -15.70 85.61
CA ALA A 5 2.20 -14.87 85.93
C ALA A 5 1.40 -15.50 87.10
N PRO A 6 0.96 -14.70 88.09
CA PRO A 6 0.20 -15.18 89.24
C PRO A 6 -1.20 -15.66 88.83
N SER A 7 -1.58 -16.83 89.33
CA SER A 7 -2.90 -17.43 89.18
C SER A 7 -3.98 -16.50 89.76
N PRO A 8 -5.06 -16.21 89.02
CA PRO A 8 -6.16 -15.38 89.52
C PRO A 8 -6.89 -16.13 90.63
N THR A 9 -7.03 -15.44 91.77
CA THR A 9 -7.82 -15.86 92.92
C THR A 9 -9.30 -15.90 92.58
N ASP A 10 -9.94 -17.00 92.96
CA ASP A 10 -11.36 -17.32 92.82
C ASP A 10 -12.20 -16.31 93.63
N SER A 11 -12.60 -15.22 92.98
CA SER A 11 -13.54 -14.25 93.52
C SER A 11 -14.94 -14.81 93.31
N GLY A 12 -15.53 -15.32 94.40
CA GLY A 12 -16.86 -15.95 94.44
C GLY A 12 -17.97 -15.01 93.96
N ALA A 13 -18.21 -15.00 92.66
CA ALA A 13 -19.42 -14.45 92.08
C ALA A 13 -20.64 -15.28 92.54
N PRO A 14 -21.77 -14.64 92.91
CA PRO A 14 -22.96 -15.35 93.37
C PRO A 14 -23.45 -16.33 92.29
N LYS A 15 -23.62 -17.61 92.66
CA LYS A 15 -24.14 -18.63 91.76
C LYS A 15 -25.54 -18.22 91.28
N PRO A 16 -25.80 -18.19 89.96
CA PRO A 16 -27.10 -17.81 89.43
C PRO A 16 -28.16 -18.81 89.88
N GLU A 17 -29.30 -18.30 90.37
CA GLU A 17 -30.42 -19.04 90.99
C GLU A 17 -31.07 -20.10 90.06
N ASN A 18 -30.70 -20.13 88.77
CA ASN A 18 -31.13 -21.10 87.77
C ASN A 18 -29.94 -21.58 86.89
N GLN A 19 -28.97 -22.26 87.50
CA GLN A 19 -27.74 -22.73 86.84
C GLN A 19 -27.98 -23.52 85.54
N ALA A 20 -28.98 -24.41 85.50
CA ALA A 20 -29.28 -25.20 84.31
C ALA A 20 -29.72 -24.34 83.11
N LYS A 21 -30.57 -23.33 83.35
CA LYS A 21 -31.00 -22.39 82.30
C LYS A 21 -29.84 -21.54 81.81
N TRP A 22 -28.96 -21.10 82.71
CA TRP A 22 -27.76 -20.34 82.34
C TRP A 22 -26.82 -21.16 81.44
N LEU A 23 -26.59 -22.44 81.76
CA LEU A 23 -25.77 -23.34 80.92
C LEU A 23 -26.37 -23.50 79.53
N THR A 24 -27.68 -23.76 79.42
CA THR A 24 -28.35 -23.89 78.12
C THR A 24 -28.28 -22.60 77.30
N ILE A 25 -28.48 -21.43 77.92
CA ILE A 25 -28.36 -20.14 77.24
C ILE A 25 -26.90 -19.90 76.81
N SER A 26 -25.93 -20.20 77.66
CA SER A 26 -24.51 -20.06 77.33
C SER A 26 -24.10 -20.98 76.18
N ASP A 27 -24.51 -22.25 76.19
CA ASP A 27 -24.23 -23.20 75.11
C ASP A 27 -24.87 -22.78 73.79
N ASN A 28 -26.13 -22.31 73.83
CA ASN A 28 -26.80 -21.76 72.66
C ASN A 28 -26.07 -20.51 72.14
N ASN A 29 -25.63 -19.61 73.01
CA ASN A 29 -24.86 -18.43 72.63
C ASN A 29 -23.49 -18.81 72.03
N MET A 30 -22.80 -19.80 72.60
CA MET A 30 -21.55 -20.32 72.07
C MET A 30 -21.73 -21.01 70.71
N MET A 31 -22.83 -21.74 70.52
CA MET A 31 -23.19 -22.35 69.24
C MET A 31 -23.52 -21.27 68.20
N MET A 32 -24.29 -20.24 68.57
CA MET A 32 -24.57 -19.09 67.71
C MET A 32 -23.29 -18.35 67.31
N ALA A 33 -22.37 -18.11 68.26
CA ALA A 33 -21.09 -17.48 67.98
C ALA A 33 -20.24 -18.31 67.01
N ARG A 34 -20.17 -19.63 67.19
CA ARG A 34 -19.46 -20.55 66.27
C ARG A 34 -20.09 -20.55 64.87
N ASN A 35 -21.41 -20.53 64.78
CA ASN A 35 -22.12 -20.46 63.51
C ASN A 35 -21.85 -19.12 62.81
N LEU A 36 -21.95 -18.00 63.55
CA LEU A 36 -21.65 -16.67 63.02
C LEU A 36 -20.22 -16.58 62.45
N THR A 37 -19.22 -17.09 63.19
CA THR A 37 -17.83 -17.11 62.69
C THR A 37 -17.68 -17.95 61.43
N ARG A 38 -18.35 -19.12 61.35
CA ARG A 38 -18.35 -19.98 60.15
C ARG A 38 -18.99 -19.28 58.96
N ASP A 39 -20.13 -18.64 59.19
CA ASP A 39 -20.88 -17.91 58.16
C ASP A 39 -20.06 -16.73 57.64
N MET A 40 -19.42 -15.97 58.54
CA MET A 40 -18.53 -14.87 58.17
C MET A 40 -17.34 -15.36 57.31
N LEU A 41 -16.66 -16.44 57.70
CA LEU A 41 -15.55 -17.00 56.91
C LEU A 41 -16.02 -17.50 55.54
N THR A 42 -17.23 -18.07 55.46
CA THR A 42 -17.83 -18.50 54.19
C THR A 42 -18.10 -17.30 53.28
N VAL A 43 -18.63 -16.22 53.82
CA VAL A 43 -18.86 -14.97 53.07
C VAL A 43 -17.54 -14.37 52.58
N VAL A 44 -16.49 -14.32 53.43
CA VAL A 44 -15.16 -13.83 53.03
C VAL A 44 -14.60 -14.67 51.88
N ARG A 45 -14.61 -15.99 52.00
CA ARG A 45 -14.13 -16.89 50.93
C ARG A 45 -14.93 -16.74 49.64
N ASN A 46 -16.25 -16.61 49.73
CA ASN A 46 -17.10 -16.40 48.56
C ASN A 46 -16.79 -15.04 47.90
N ASN A 47 -16.57 -13.99 48.68
CA ASN A 47 -16.16 -12.68 48.15
C ASN A 47 -14.80 -12.76 47.46
N GLU A 48 -13.82 -13.46 48.04
CA GLU A 48 -12.51 -13.69 47.41
C GLU A 48 -12.63 -14.41 46.06
N ILE A 49 -13.48 -15.45 45.98
CA ILE A 49 -13.75 -16.19 44.74
C ILE A 49 -14.40 -15.27 43.70
N VAL A 50 -15.41 -14.48 44.10
CA VAL A 50 -16.11 -13.54 43.21
C VAL A 50 -15.17 -12.43 42.72
N GLU A 51 -14.33 -11.88 43.60
CA GLU A 51 -13.34 -10.86 43.23
C GLU A 51 -12.28 -11.42 42.27
N ALA A 52 -11.78 -12.64 42.51
CA ALA A 52 -10.85 -13.30 41.60
C ALA A 52 -11.49 -13.52 40.22
N ALA A 53 -12.71 -14.07 40.18
CA ALA A 53 -13.45 -14.25 38.94
C ALA A 53 -13.73 -12.93 38.21
N SER A 54 -14.02 -11.85 38.95
CA SER A 54 -14.23 -10.51 38.38
C SER A 54 -12.94 -9.92 37.80
N LYS A 55 -11.78 -10.16 38.44
CA LYS A 55 -10.47 -9.73 37.94
C LYS A 55 -10.10 -10.46 36.66
N ASP A 56 -10.27 -11.78 36.64
CA ASP A 56 -10.00 -12.61 35.46
C ASP A 56 -10.93 -12.22 34.30
N ALA A 57 -12.22 -12.03 34.56
CA ALA A 57 -13.17 -11.57 33.55
C ALA A 57 -12.81 -10.19 32.99
N THR A 58 -12.30 -9.28 33.82
CA THR A 58 -11.85 -7.95 33.38
C THR A 58 -10.59 -8.04 32.53
N ALA A 59 -9.62 -8.88 32.90
CA ALA A 59 -8.41 -9.11 32.12
C ALA A 59 -8.72 -9.76 30.76
N ASP A 60 -9.61 -10.74 30.73
CA ASP A 60 -10.08 -11.40 29.50
C ASP A 60 -10.82 -10.43 28.59
N ALA A 61 -11.71 -9.59 29.14
CA ALA A 61 -12.40 -8.56 28.36
C ALA A 61 -11.41 -7.57 27.74
N ALA A 62 -10.42 -7.10 28.50
CA ALA A 62 -9.38 -6.20 28.01
C ALA A 62 -8.50 -6.87 26.94
N ASN A 63 -8.20 -8.16 27.05
CA ASN A 63 -7.45 -8.90 26.04
C ASN A 63 -8.27 -9.08 24.75
N ARG A 64 -9.56 -9.41 24.86
CA ARG A 64 -10.46 -9.51 23.68
C ARG A 64 -10.55 -8.19 22.94
N GLU A 65 -10.68 -7.07 23.65
CA GLU A 65 -10.71 -5.75 23.03
C GLU A 65 -9.41 -5.43 22.27
N LYS A 66 -8.25 -5.77 22.86
CA LYS A 66 -6.95 -5.63 22.19
C LYS A 66 -6.86 -6.47 20.92
N GLU A 67 -7.31 -7.71 20.93
CA GLU A 67 -7.30 -8.58 19.74
C GLU A 67 -8.27 -8.10 18.66
N ILE A 68 -9.43 -7.56 19.04
CA ILE A 68 -10.35 -6.90 18.10
C ILE A 68 -9.70 -5.66 17.48
N ALA A 69 -9.00 -4.83 18.26
CA ALA A 69 -8.30 -3.66 17.74
C ALA A 69 -7.16 -4.06 16.78
N LYS A 70 -6.34 -5.06 17.16
CA LYS A 70 -5.27 -5.59 16.29
C LYS A 70 -5.83 -6.14 14.97
N SER A 71 -6.85 -6.99 15.03
CA SER A 71 -7.43 -7.59 13.81
C SER A 71 -7.99 -6.54 12.86
N LYS A 72 -8.61 -5.46 13.36
CA LYS A 72 -9.06 -4.32 12.55
C LYS A 72 -7.90 -3.62 11.84
N VAL A 73 -6.83 -3.29 12.57
CA VAL A 73 -5.64 -2.64 11.99
C VAL A 73 -4.97 -3.53 10.94
N TYR A 74 -4.81 -4.83 11.21
CA TYR A 74 -4.24 -5.75 10.22
C TYR A 74 -5.13 -5.94 8.98
N ALA A 75 -6.46 -5.94 9.15
CA ALA A 75 -7.38 -5.99 8.01
C ALA A 75 -7.26 -4.73 7.13
N GLN A 76 -7.13 -3.54 7.75
CA GLN A 76 -6.89 -2.29 7.02
C GLN A 76 -5.52 -2.30 6.32
N ALA A 77 -4.46 -2.72 7.01
CA ALA A 77 -3.12 -2.85 6.43
C ALA A 77 -3.12 -3.77 5.20
N LYS A 78 -3.79 -4.94 5.29
CA LYS A 78 -3.95 -5.87 4.17
C LYS A 78 -4.69 -5.25 2.99
N ALA A 79 -5.71 -4.42 3.24
CA ALA A 79 -6.42 -3.70 2.19
C ALA A 79 -5.51 -2.66 1.50
N HIS A 80 -4.72 -1.91 2.25
CA HIS A 80 -3.73 -0.98 1.69
C HIS A 80 -2.63 -1.70 0.90
N GLU A 81 -2.15 -2.85 1.38
CA GLU A 81 -1.14 -3.68 0.71
C GLU A 81 -1.62 -4.17 -0.65
N ALA A 82 -2.89 -4.62 -0.75
CA ALA A 82 -3.49 -5.00 -2.03
C ALA A 82 -3.52 -3.82 -3.03
N VAL A 83 -3.87 -2.61 -2.57
CA VAL A 83 -3.84 -1.40 -3.42
C VAL A 83 -2.40 -1.07 -3.85
N ILE A 84 -1.44 -1.12 -2.92
CA ILE A 84 -0.02 -0.88 -3.22
C ILE A 84 0.51 -1.85 -4.29
N SER A 85 0.14 -3.13 -4.19
CA SER A 85 0.56 -4.14 -5.17
C SER A 85 0.05 -3.83 -6.58
N VAL A 86 -1.24 -3.45 -6.70
CA VAL A 86 -1.82 -3.03 -7.99
C VAL A 86 -1.17 -1.74 -8.50
N SER A 87 -1.00 -0.73 -7.64
CA SER A 87 -0.35 0.53 -8.02
C SER A 87 1.08 0.31 -8.51
N PHE A 88 1.83 -0.61 -7.90
CA PHE A 88 3.18 -0.95 -8.34
C PHE A 88 3.18 -1.55 -9.75
N LYS A 89 2.27 -2.48 -10.03
CA LYS A 89 2.10 -3.03 -11.38
C LYS A 89 1.74 -1.94 -12.39
N CYS A 90 0.80 -1.04 -12.06
CA CYS A 90 0.46 0.07 -12.93
C CYS A 90 1.64 1.01 -13.20
N ILE A 91 2.50 1.26 -12.20
CA ILE A 91 3.73 2.05 -12.40
C ILE A 91 4.67 1.36 -13.40
N GLN A 92 4.84 0.04 -13.30
CA GLN A 92 5.64 -0.72 -14.27
C GLN A 92 5.04 -0.67 -15.69
N ASP A 93 3.73 -0.85 -15.82
CA ASP A 93 3.04 -0.75 -17.11
C ASP A 93 3.21 0.64 -17.75
N ILE A 94 3.22 1.71 -16.95
CA ILE A 94 3.50 3.09 -17.41
C ILE A 94 4.95 3.24 -17.85
N GLU A 95 5.91 2.71 -17.08
CA GLU A 95 7.34 2.76 -17.43
C GLU A 95 7.61 2.03 -18.77
N ASP A 96 7.02 0.86 -18.96
CA ASP A 96 7.10 0.11 -20.21
C ASP A 96 6.47 0.88 -21.38
N ALA A 97 5.32 1.53 -21.15
CA ALA A 97 4.67 2.35 -22.17
C ALA A 97 5.51 3.60 -22.56
N ILE A 98 6.16 4.24 -21.58
CA ILE A 98 7.09 5.34 -21.83
C ILE A 98 8.25 4.86 -22.71
N LEU A 99 8.91 3.77 -22.34
CA LEU A 99 10.04 3.21 -23.10
C LEU A 99 9.66 2.87 -24.55
N GLN A 100 8.48 2.27 -24.75
CA GLN A 100 7.98 1.97 -26.11
C GLN A 100 7.68 3.24 -26.92
N THR A 101 7.21 4.30 -26.26
CA THR A 101 6.93 5.59 -26.90
C THR A 101 8.23 6.31 -27.26
N GLU A 102 9.26 6.26 -26.40
CA GLU A 102 10.60 6.80 -26.66
C GLU A 102 11.30 6.11 -27.85
N ASP A 103 11.22 4.78 -27.94
CA ASP A 103 11.70 4.04 -29.10
C ASP A 103 10.98 4.47 -30.39
N SER A 104 9.67 4.69 -30.31
CA SER A 104 8.87 5.20 -31.44
C SER A 104 9.30 6.61 -31.85
N LEU A 105 9.53 7.52 -30.89
CA LEU A 105 10.04 8.87 -31.14
C LEU A 105 11.43 8.87 -31.78
N THR A 106 12.31 7.96 -31.37
CA THR A 106 13.65 7.81 -31.96
C THR A 106 13.55 7.41 -33.43
N LYS A 107 12.62 6.50 -33.76
CA LYS A 107 12.35 6.10 -35.15
C LYS A 107 11.78 7.25 -35.99
N LEU A 108 10.81 7.99 -35.45
CA LEU A 108 10.25 9.19 -36.12
C LEU A 108 11.35 10.22 -36.41
N THR A 109 12.18 10.51 -35.41
CA THR A 109 13.29 11.46 -35.51
C THR A 109 14.26 11.04 -36.61
N HIS A 110 14.62 9.76 -36.67
CA HIS A 110 15.49 9.20 -37.70
C HIS A 110 14.87 9.34 -39.10
N GLU A 111 13.61 8.93 -39.29
CA GLU A 111 12.93 9.06 -40.59
C GLU A 111 12.76 10.52 -41.00
N ARG A 112 12.54 11.44 -40.06
CA ARG A 112 12.48 12.89 -40.33
C ARG A 112 13.81 13.42 -40.85
N TYR A 113 14.94 13.05 -40.23
CA TYR A 113 16.26 13.45 -40.71
C TYR A 113 16.59 12.85 -42.08
N LYS A 114 16.21 11.59 -42.31
CA LYS A 114 16.35 10.95 -43.63
C LYS A 114 15.50 11.64 -44.71
N GLY A 115 14.25 11.98 -44.39
CA GLY A 115 13.36 12.73 -45.27
C GLY A 115 13.90 14.11 -45.59
N PHE A 116 14.52 14.79 -44.62
CA PHE A 116 15.18 16.08 -44.83
C PHE A 116 16.31 16.01 -45.86
N ALA A 117 17.15 14.97 -45.81
CA ALA A 117 18.20 14.78 -46.82
C ALA A 117 17.62 14.58 -48.23
N THR A 118 16.50 13.88 -48.35
CA THR A 118 15.82 13.67 -49.64
C THR A 118 15.22 14.98 -50.17
N LEU A 119 14.61 15.78 -49.29
CA LEU A 119 14.08 17.09 -49.62
C LEU A 119 15.19 18.03 -50.12
N GLN A 120 16.34 18.07 -49.46
CA GLN A 120 17.49 18.87 -49.89
C GLN A 120 17.98 18.52 -51.30
N VAL A 121 17.97 17.22 -51.65
CA VAL A 121 18.29 16.78 -53.02
C VAL A 121 17.24 17.26 -54.02
N CYS A 122 15.96 17.17 -53.67
CA CYS A 122 14.86 17.65 -54.52
C CYS A 122 14.95 19.17 -54.75
N GLU A 123 15.16 19.95 -53.68
CA GLU A 123 15.36 21.40 -53.74
C GLU A 123 16.57 21.75 -54.61
N ARG A 124 17.70 21.07 -54.43
CA ARG A 124 18.88 21.32 -55.27
C ARG A 124 18.64 21.00 -56.74
N ARG A 125 17.86 19.96 -57.06
CA ARG A 125 17.45 19.64 -58.44
C ARG A 125 16.57 20.73 -59.04
N GLN A 126 15.67 21.32 -58.25
CA GLN A 126 14.87 22.47 -58.68
C GLN A 126 15.74 23.70 -58.92
N GLU A 127 16.65 24.06 -57.99
CA GLU A 127 17.57 25.20 -58.15
C GLU A 127 18.45 25.08 -59.40
N LEU A 128 18.98 23.89 -59.69
CA LEU A 128 19.80 23.66 -60.89
C LEU A 128 18.99 23.80 -62.18
N ARG A 129 17.68 23.53 -62.13
CA ARG A 129 16.76 23.72 -63.26
C ARG A 129 16.40 25.19 -63.46
N GLU A 130 16.18 25.93 -62.38
CA GLU A 130 15.93 27.37 -62.42
C GLU A 130 17.11 28.16 -63.02
N LYS A 131 18.33 27.63 -62.90
CA LYS A 131 19.56 28.24 -63.47
C LYS A 131 19.81 27.92 -64.95
N ARG A 132 18.95 27.14 -65.61
CA ARG A 132 19.12 26.83 -67.04
C ARG A 132 18.95 28.09 -67.89
N PRO A 133 19.63 28.20 -69.05
CA PRO A 133 19.43 29.30 -69.99
C PRO A 133 17.96 29.43 -70.38
N ALA A 134 17.48 30.65 -70.67
CA ALA A 134 16.08 30.91 -70.99
C ALA A 134 15.56 30.08 -72.17
N SER A 135 16.44 29.70 -73.11
CA SER A 135 16.10 28.81 -74.24
C SER A 135 15.74 27.39 -73.82
N GLU A 136 16.15 26.95 -72.63
CA GLU A 136 15.90 25.62 -72.07
C GLU A 136 14.96 25.66 -70.86
N SER A 137 14.52 26.85 -70.45
CA SER A 137 13.61 27.04 -69.33
C SER A 137 12.17 26.88 -69.80
N PHE A 138 11.72 25.62 -69.88
CA PHE A 138 10.33 25.28 -70.11
C PHE A 138 9.81 24.37 -69.01
N ARG A 139 8.52 24.50 -68.71
CA ARG A 139 7.83 23.67 -67.71
C ARG A 139 7.58 22.28 -68.30
N ASP A 140 8.51 21.38 -68.02
CA ASP A 140 8.45 19.97 -68.43
C ASP A 140 7.78 19.08 -67.37
N VAL A 141 7.45 17.85 -67.77
CA VAL A 141 6.89 16.82 -66.88
C VAL A 141 7.77 16.59 -65.65
N LEU A 142 9.09 16.70 -65.79
CA LEU A 142 10.02 16.54 -64.68
C LEU A 142 9.98 17.71 -63.69
N SER A 143 9.69 18.94 -64.13
CA SER A 143 9.48 20.09 -63.22
C SER A 143 8.21 19.90 -62.40
N ASP A 144 7.12 19.47 -63.03
CA ASP A 144 5.88 19.15 -62.30
C ASP A 144 6.07 17.98 -61.34
N ALA A 145 6.81 16.94 -61.76
CA ALA A 145 7.16 15.81 -60.90
C ALA A 145 8.01 16.24 -59.68
N LEU A 146 9.02 17.10 -59.87
CA LEU A 146 9.83 17.63 -58.77
C LEU A 146 9.02 18.52 -57.82
N ALA A 147 8.11 19.34 -58.35
CA ALA A 147 7.23 20.17 -57.52
C ALA A 147 6.29 19.30 -56.68
N SER A 148 5.70 18.27 -57.28
CA SER A 148 4.87 17.28 -56.58
C SER A 148 5.68 16.50 -55.54
N GLU A 149 6.90 16.06 -55.87
CA GLU A 149 7.80 15.35 -54.95
C GLU A 149 8.12 16.23 -53.74
N LYS A 150 8.51 17.49 -53.96
CA LYS A 150 8.76 18.46 -52.89
C LYS A 150 7.57 18.62 -51.97
N GLN A 151 6.37 18.82 -52.53
CA GLN A 151 5.14 18.98 -51.75
C GLN A 151 4.84 17.74 -50.89
N ILE A 152 5.03 16.53 -51.44
CA ILE A 152 4.85 15.29 -50.69
C ILE A 152 5.86 15.19 -49.55
N LEU A 153 7.15 15.46 -49.81
CA LEU A 153 8.21 15.42 -48.80
C LEU A 153 7.97 16.44 -47.67
N ASP A 154 7.55 17.65 -48.00
CA ASP A 154 7.21 18.69 -47.02
C ASP A 154 6.02 18.29 -46.14
N ASN A 155 4.95 17.74 -46.75
CA ASN A 155 3.79 17.27 -46.01
C ASN A 155 4.16 16.12 -45.07
N MET A 156 4.91 15.12 -45.56
CA MET A 156 5.37 14.02 -44.70
C MET A 156 6.26 14.50 -43.56
N ARG A 157 7.10 15.51 -43.80
CA ARG A 157 7.95 16.08 -42.74
C ARG A 157 7.12 16.76 -41.65
N LYS A 158 6.05 17.47 -42.03
CA LYS A 158 5.10 18.07 -41.08
C LYS A 158 4.39 16.98 -40.29
N ASP A 159 3.87 15.95 -40.97
CA ASP A 159 3.20 14.82 -40.29
C ASP A 159 4.11 14.12 -39.28
N LEU A 160 5.39 13.89 -39.64
CA LEU A 160 6.38 13.31 -38.73
C LEU A 160 6.65 14.22 -37.53
N PHE A 161 6.75 15.52 -37.74
CA PHE A 161 6.98 16.50 -36.69
C PHE A 161 5.79 16.59 -35.72
N ASP A 162 4.56 16.65 -36.25
CA ASP A 162 3.33 16.69 -35.45
C ASP A 162 3.18 15.41 -34.61
N MET A 163 3.51 14.25 -35.20
CA MET A 163 3.54 12.99 -34.46
C MET A 163 4.61 12.97 -33.36
N GLU A 164 5.81 13.50 -33.60
CA GLU A 164 6.82 13.64 -32.55
C GLU A 164 6.32 14.51 -31.39
N GLU A 165 5.65 15.62 -31.67
CA GLU A 165 5.08 16.49 -30.63
C GLU A 165 3.99 15.76 -29.83
N GLN A 166 3.10 15.03 -30.50
CA GLN A 166 2.09 14.20 -29.85
C GLN A 166 2.72 13.15 -28.94
N GLY A 167 3.75 12.44 -29.40
CA GLY A 167 4.45 11.43 -28.60
C GLY A 167 5.09 12.02 -27.35
N LYS A 168 5.67 13.23 -27.43
CA LYS A 168 6.22 13.95 -26.27
C LYS A 168 5.14 14.30 -25.25
N LYS A 169 3.98 14.79 -25.70
CA LYS A 169 2.84 15.08 -24.81
C LYS A 169 2.34 13.83 -24.08
N VAL A 170 2.25 12.71 -24.79
CA VAL A 170 1.86 11.42 -24.19
C VAL A 170 2.87 10.98 -23.11
N ILE A 171 4.17 11.12 -23.35
CA ILE A 171 5.20 10.82 -22.34
C ILE A 171 5.06 11.74 -21.11
N GLU A 172 4.83 13.03 -21.31
CA GLU A 172 4.63 14.00 -20.22
C GLU A 172 3.41 13.64 -19.35
N GLU A 173 2.28 13.31 -19.98
CA GLU A 173 1.07 12.85 -19.28
C GLU A 173 1.32 11.56 -18.48
N MET A 174 2.04 10.60 -19.07
CA MET A 174 2.41 9.34 -18.40
C MET A 174 3.32 9.58 -17.18
N LEU A 175 4.32 10.46 -17.31
CA LEU A 175 5.21 10.83 -16.22
C LEU A 175 4.45 11.51 -15.07
N ALA A 176 3.50 12.40 -15.39
CA ALA A 176 2.65 13.03 -14.39
C ALA A 176 1.81 12.00 -13.62
N LYS A 177 1.18 11.06 -14.32
CA LYS A 177 0.38 9.98 -13.68
C LYS A 177 1.26 9.04 -12.85
N ARG A 178 2.46 8.70 -13.32
CA ARG A 178 3.45 7.91 -12.56
C ARG A 178 3.84 8.60 -11.25
N ALA A 179 4.06 9.91 -11.27
CA ALA A 179 4.42 10.68 -10.08
C ALA A 179 3.29 10.66 -9.04
N VAL A 180 2.04 10.85 -9.47
CA VAL A 180 0.86 10.78 -8.60
C VAL A 180 0.72 9.40 -7.94
N LEU A 181 0.83 8.32 -8.74
CA LEU A 181 0.75 6.94 -8.21
C LEU A 181 1.88 6.63 -7.23
N SER A 182 3.09 7.10 -7.52
CA SER A 182 4.25 6.90 -6.65
C SER A 182 4.05 7.60 -5.31
N HIS A 183 3.52 8.84 -5.33
CA HIS A 183 3.20 9.59 -4.12
C HIS A 183 2.10 8.90 -3.29
N ASP A 184 0.97 8.51 -3.90
CA ASP A 184 -0.12 7.81 -3.21
C ASP A 184 0.37 6.48 -2.59
N THR A 185 1.18 5.71 -3.34
CA THR A 185 1.77 4.47 -2.85
C THR A 185 2.68 4.71 -1.64
N GLY A 186 3.51 5.75 -1.68
CA GLY A 186 4.36 6.17 -0.56
C GLY A 186 3.53 6.57 0.67
N ALA A 187 2.50 7.39 0.47
CA ALA A 187 1.60 7.83 1.54
C ALA A 187 0.90 6.64 2.21
N ARG A 188 0.39 5.68 1.44
CA ARG A 188 -0.25 4.47 1.99
C ARG A 188 0.72 3.62 2.80
N ARG A 189 1.96 3.47 2.36
CA ARG A 189 3.00 2.73 3.13
C ARG A 189 3.24 3.38 4.49
N LEU A 190 3.26 4.72 4.56
CA LEU A 190 3.40 5.45 5.82
C LEU A 190 2.19 5.24 6.74
N VAL A 191 0.98 5.25 6.19
CA VAL A 191 -0.26 4.95 6.95
C VAL A 191 -0.20 3.54 7.54
N ILE A 192 0.14 2.52 6.75
CA ILE A 192 0.31 1.14 7.25
C ILE A 192 1.34 1.10 8.38
N ALA A 193 2.50 1.74 8.19
CA ALA A 193 3.56 1.75 9.19
C ALA A 193 3.13 2.42 10.50
N HIS A 194 2.41 3.54 10.41
CA HIS A 194 1.82 4.24 11.54
C HIS A 194 0.80 3.36 12.27
N ASP A 195 -0.14 2.76 11.55
CA ASP A 195 -1.19 1.93 12.14
C ASP A 195 -0.61 0.71 12.86
N ILE A 196 0.36 0.02 12.25
CA ILE A 196 1.08 -1.09 12.89
C ILE A 196 1.86 -0.62 14.13
N SER A 197 2.48 0.57 14.08
CA SER A 197 3.19 1.13 15.23
C SER A 197 2.28 1.48 16.40
N SER A 198 1.03 1.89 16.12
CA SER A 198 0.04 2.24 17.15
C SER A 198 -0.40 1.05 18.00
N LEU A 199 -0.23 -0.18 17.48
CA LEU A 199 -0.51 -1.41 18.21
C LEU A 199 0.57 -1.77 19.23
N LYS A 200 1.76 -1.17 19.14
CA LYS A 200 2.85 -1.45 20.08
C LYS A 200 2.49 -0.84 21.44
N PRO A 201 2.58 -1.60 22.55
CA PRO A 201 2.37 -1.03 23.87
C PRO A 201 3.31 0.15 24.04
N ASN A 202 2.78 1.31 24.40
CA ASN A 202 3.58 2.47 24.75
C ASN A 202 4.29 2.15 26.08
N LEU A 203 5.41 1.43 25.99
CA LEU A 203 6.33 1.22 27.09
C LEU A 203 6.89 2.61 27.39
N ALA A 204 6.32 3.26 28.41
CA ALA A 204 6.83 4.52 28.89
C ALA A 204 8.35 4.41 29.02
N PRO A 205 9.13 5.38 28.50
CA PRO A 205 10.58 5.32 28.57
C PRO A 205 10.95 5.09 30.03
N ALA A 206 11.66 3.98 30.29
CA ALA A 206 12.08 3.62 31.64
C ALA A 206 12.70 4.85 32.28
N ALA A 207 12.15 5.27 33.42
CA ALA A 207 12.57 6.49 34.07
C ALA A 207 14.11 6.49 34.21
N PRO A 208 14.80 7.58 33.83
CA PRO A 208 16.25 7.67 33.91
C PRO A 208 16.65 7.62 35.39
N GLY A 209 16.92 6.43 35.90
CA GLY A 209 17.23 6.22 37.31
C GLY A 209 17.04 4.80 37.85
N SER A 210 16.35 3.89 37.15
CA SER A 210 16.32 2.48 37.58
C SER A 210 17.53 1.72 37.05
N GLU A 211 18.66 1.82 37.74
CA GLU A 211 19.78 0.90 37.58
C GLU A 211 19.32 -0.51 37.95
N SER A 212 18.89 -1.29 36.94
CA SER A 212 18.62 -2.71 37.15
C SER A 212 19.95 -3.46 37.30
N PRO A 213 20.08 -4.36 38.29
CA PRO A 213 21.31 -5.09 38.56
C PRO A 213 21.70 -5.99 37.40
N LYS A 214 22.99 -5.94 37.01
CA LYS A 214 23.64 -6.82 36.02
C LYS A 214 23.33 -8.29 36.32
N ALA A 215 22.41 -8.89 35.58
CA ALA A 215 22.25 -10.33 35.51
C ALA A 215 23.21 -10.87 34.44
N HIS A 216 24.20 -11.66 34.88
CA HIS A 216 25.14 -12.35 34.01
C HIS A 216 24.42 -13.34 33.09
N HIS A 217 24.76 -13.27 31.80
CA HIS A 217 24.27 -14.11 30.72
C HIS A 217 24.57 -15.61 30.94
N ALA A 218 23.52 -16.43 30.82
CA ALA A 218 23.64 -17.82 30.37
C ALA A 218 22.76 -17.98 29.12
N ALA A 219 23.38 -18.42 28.02
CA ALA A 219 22.74 -18.62 26.72
C ALA A 219 21.80 -19.85 26.73
N PRO A 220 20.62 -19.81 26.09
CA PRO A 220 19.88 -21.02 25.77
C PRO A 220 20.10 -21.45 24.32
N ALA A 221 20.21 -22.76 24.18
CA ALA A 221 20.49 -23.51 22.98
C ALA A 221 19.35 -23.47 21.95
N ALA A 222 19.74 -23.60 20.68
CA ALA A 222 18.88 -23.75 19.53
C ALA A 222 17.99 -24.99 19.65
N GLY A 223 16.68 -24.80 19.45
CA GLY A 223 15.70 -25.88 19.33
C GLY A 223 14.73 -25.57 18.19
N ASN A 224 14.94 -26.21 17.05
CA ASN A 224 14.00 -26.30 15.94
C ASN A 224 12.73 -27.02 16.38
N ALA A 225 11.55 -26.46 16.08
CA ALA A 225 10.33 -27.24 15.87
C ALA A 225 9.42 -26.48 14.90
N ALA A 226 9.39 -26.97 13.67
CA ALA A 226 8.33 -26.68 12.72
C ALA A 226 7.11 -27.49 13.12
N ASP A 227 5.98 -26.83 13.35
CA ASP A 227 4.67 -27.48 13.29
C ASP A 227 3.65 -26.46 12.77
N SER A 228 3.31 -26.62 11.49
CA SER A 228 2.36 -25.79 10.77
C SER A 228 0.97 -26.42 10.89
N ALA A 229 0.22 -25.96 11.88
CA ALA A 229 -1.20 -26.27 12.01
C ALA A 229 -2.02 -25.38 11.07
N ASP A 230 -2.59 -26.03 10.06
CA ASP A 230 -3.70 -25.56 9.23
C ASP A 230 -4.85 -25.09 10.13
N LEU A 231 -5.18 -23.80 10.09
CA LEU A 231 -6.39 -23.26 10.69
C LEU A 231 -7.29 -22.72 9.57
N ASP A 232 -8.30 -23.54 9.32
CA ASP A 232 -9.47 -23.35 8.49
C ASP A 232 -10.14 -22.01 8.77
N ALA A 233 -10.12 -21.13 7.78
CA ALA A 233 -10.63 -19.77 7.86
C ALA A 233 -12.13 -19.73 7.58
N THR A 234 -12.92 -19.98 8.62
CA THR A 234 -14.35 -19.66 8.62
C THR A 234 -14.55 -18.17 8.36
N THR A 235 -15.30 -17.90 7.30
CA THR A 235 -15.49 -16.61 6.64
C THR A 235 -16.38 -15.70 7.49
N ALA A 236 -15.80 -14.98 8.45
CA ALA A 236 -16.47 -13.85 9.09
C ALA A 236 -16.46 -12.67 8.11
N HIS A 237 -17.65 -12.27 7.65
CA HIS A 237 -17.88 -11.05 6.87
C HIS A 237 -17.38 -9.83 7.64
N ALA A 238 -16.11 -9.47 7.41
CA ALA A 238 -15.56 -8.20 7.83
C ALA A 238 -16.30 -7.10 7.06
N GLU A 239 -17.18 -6.40 7.79
CA GLU A 239 -17.89 -5.21 7.37
C GLU A 239 -16.87 -4.19 6.87
N LYS A 240 -16.70 -4.17 5.55
CA LYS A 240 -15.75 -3.29 4.86
C LYS A 240 -16.17 -1.86 5.22
N PRO A 241 -15.29 -1.03 5.81
CA PRO A 241 -15.65 0.36 6.07
C PRO A 241 -16.16 0.97 4.76
N PRO A 242 -17.28 1.71 4.79
CA PRO A 242 -17.84 2.29 3.59
C PRO A 242 -16.86 3.34 3.08
N GLN A 243 -15.93 2.92 2.21
CA GLN A 243 -15.37 3.82 1.21
C GLN A 243 -16.58 4.46 0.56
N SER A 244 -16.69 5.77 0.75
CA SER A 244 -17.85 6.53 0.28
C SER A 244 -18.06 6.18 -1.19
N ALA A 245 -19.31 6.08 -1.64
CA ALA A 245 -19.60 5.74 -3.03
C ALA A 245 -18.84 6.68 -4.02
N GLU A 246 -18.46 7.86 -3.54
CA GLU A 246 -17.64 8.85 -4.22
C GLU A 246 -16.17 8.42 -4.41
N GLU A 247 -15.50 7.87 -3.39
CA GLU A 247 -14.12 7.36 -3.53
C GLU A 247 -14.01 6.22 -4.53
N LYS A 248 -14.98 5.30 -4.54
CA LYS A 248 -15.02 4.20 -5.51
C LYS A 248 -15.21 4.72 -6.94
N LYS A 249 -16.07 5.73 -7.13
CA LYS A 249 -16.27 6.37 -8.44
C LYS A 249 -15.00 7.08 -8.91
N LYS A 250 -14.30 7.77 -8.01
CA LYS A 250 -13.03 8.44 -8.32
C LYS A 250 -11.95 7.44 -8.72
N ALA A 251 -11.76 6.36 -7.96
CA ALA A 251 -10.79 5.31 -8.29
C ALA A 251 -11.12 4.62 -9.63
N GLN A 252 -12.41 4.38 -9.90
CA GLN A 252 -12.84 3.82 -11.17
C GLN A 252 -12.59 4.78 -12.34
N GLN A 253 -12.80 6.08 -12.14
CA GLN A 253 -12.52 7.10 -13.14
C GLN A 253 -11.01 7.21 -13.41
N GLU A 254 -10.18 7.26 -12.38
CA GLU A 254 -8.72 7.28 -12.51
C GLU A 254 -8.19 6.03 -13.25
N SER A 255 -8.77 4.86 -12.96
CA SER A 255 -8.44 3.62 -13.67
C SER A 255 -8.83 3.68 -15.15
N LYS A 256 -10.00 4.24 -15.48
CA LYS A 256 -10.42 4.44 -16.88
C LYS A 256 -9.50 5.39 -17.62
N GLU A 257 -9.14 6.51 -17.01
CA GLU A 257 -8.19 7.49 -17.58
C GLU A 257 -6.83 6.85 -17.85
N MET A 258 -6.35 6.00 -16.95
CA MET A 258 -5.09 5.27 -17.14
C MET A 258 -5.16 4.31 -18.33
N ILE A 259 -6.25 3.54 -18.44
CA ILE A 259 -6.46 2.60 -19.56
C ILE A 259 -6.51 3.36 -20.88
N GLU A 260 -7.26 4.48 -20.92
CA GLU A 260 -7.35 5.33 -22.11
C GLU A 260 -5.98 5.91 -22.51
N LEU A 261 -5.17 6.31 -21.53
CA LEU A 261 -3.81 6.81 -21.77
C LEU A 261 -2.88 5.72 -22.32
N LEU A 262 -2.94 4.50 -21.78
CA LEU A 262 -2.20 3.34 -22.31
C LEU A 262 -2.65 2.99 -23.73
N GLU A 263 -3.95 3.09 -24.02
CA GLU A 263 -4.48 2.89 -25.37
C GLU A 263 -3.96 3.97 -26.33
N ARG A 264 -3.92 5.24 -25.89
CA ARG A 264 -3.32 6.33 -26.67
C ARG A 264 -1.84 6.07 -26.98
N CYS A 265 -1.06 5.53 -26.04
CA CYS A 265 0.31 5.06 -26.31
C CYS A 265 0.36 3.99 -27.41
N ALA A 266 -0.49 2.96 -27.31
CA ALA A 266 -0.55 1.89 -28.29
C ALA A 266 -0.95 2.40 -29.69
N GLN A 267 -1.96 3.27 -29.75
CA GLN A 267 -2.40 3.91 -30.99
C GLN A 267 -1.32 4.81 -31.58
N HIS A 268 -0.62 5.60 -30.75
CA HIS A 268 0.50 6.43 -31.19
C HIS A 268 1.60 5.58 -31.82
N ARG A 269 1.98 4.47 -31.18
CA ARG A 269 2.95 3.51 -31.71
C ARG A 269 2.53 2.93 -33.06
N HIS A 270 1.27 2.52 -33.20
CA HIS A 270 0.75 1.99 -34.47
C HIS A 270 0.80 3.04 -35.59
N LYS A 271 0.29 4.24 -35.33
CA LYS A 271 0.35 5.37 -36.27
C LYS A 271 1.78 5.72 -36.66
N THR A 272 2.71 5.67 -35.71
CA THR A 272 4.13 5.88 -35.95
C THR A 272 4.70 4.86 -36.92
N PHE A 273 4.37 3.56 -36.76
CA PHE A 273 4.82 2.54 -37.71
C PHE A 273 4.24 2.75 -39.11
N ASP A 274 2.95 3.06 -39.20
CA ASP A 274 2.29 3.34 -40.48
C ASP A 274 2.91 4.54 -41.19
N LEU A 275 3.19 5.62 -40.44
CA LEU A 275 3.79 6.83 -40.99
C LEU A 275 5.24 6.59 -41.43
N CYS A 276 6.03 5.89 -40.63
CA CYS A 276 7.39 5.47 -41.00
C CYS A 276 7.37 4.58 -42.26
N PHE A 277 6.39 3.69 -42.38
CA PHE A 277 6.24 2.84 -43.55
C PHE A 277 5.87 3.66 -44.80
N LYS A 278 4.91 4.58 -44.70
CA LYS A 278 4.56 5.52 -45.77
C LYS A 278 5.75 6.38 -46.19
N ALA A 279 6.50 6.93 -45.24
CA ALA A 279 7.70 7.71 -45.50
C ALA A 279 8.76 6.91 -46.27
N LYS A 280 8.95 5.63 -45.92
CA LYS A 280 9.83 4.71 -46.66
C LYS A 280 9.34 4.44 -48.08
N GLN A 281 8.04 4.30 -48.29
CA GLN A 281 7.49 4.07 -49.64
C GLN A 281 7.61 5.29 -50.55
N ALA A 282 7.42 6.48 -49.98
CA ALA A 282 7.48 7.76 -50.68
C ALA A 282 8.91 8.19 -51.03
N CYS A 283 9.93 7.58 -50.41
CA CYS A 283 11.34 7.83 -50.73
C CYS A 283 11.87 6.75 -51.71
N PRO A 284 11.85 6.98 -53.04
CA PRO A 284 12.29 6.00 -54.02
C PRO A 284 13.80 5.71 -53.95
N ALA A 285 14.61 6.56 -53.31
CA ALA A 285 16.06 6.40 -53.20
C ALA A 285 16.50 5.11 -52.47
N GLY A 286 15.60 4.43 -51.75
CA GLY A 286 15.86 3.14 -51.10
C GLY A 286 15.46 1.91 -51.92
N ARG A 287 14.65 2.07 -52.98
CA ARG A 287 14.45 0.99 -53.95
C ARG A 287 15.69 1.00 -54.82
N GLY A 288 16.68 0.20 -54.42
CA GLY A 288 17.89 -0.02 -55.21
C GLY A 288 17.47 -0.22 -56.65
N VAL A 289 17.69 0.80 -57.47
CA VAL A 289 17.52 0.69 -58.91
C VAL A 289 18.59 -0.31 -59.28
N ALA A 290 18.18 -1.56 -59.48
CA ALA A 290 19.01 -2.53 -60.15
C ALA A 290 19.27 -1.91 -61.53
N PHE A 291 20.40 -1.23 -61.65
CA PHE A 291 20.95 -0.83 -62.93
C PHE A 291 21.27 -2.15 -63.64
N ALA A 292 20.29 -2.60 -64.42
CA ALA A 292 20.46 -3.63 -65.42
C ALA A 292 21.12 -3.02 -66.67
#